data_AF-C5M853-F1
#
_entry.id   AF-C5M853-F1
#
_cell.length_a   1.000
_cell.length_b   1.000
_cell.length_c   1.000
_cell.angle_alpha   90.00
_cell.angle_beta   90.00
_cell.angle_gamma   90.00
#
_symmetry.space_group_name_H-M   'P 1'
#
loop_
_entity.id
_entity.type
_entity.pdbx_description
1 polymer ?
#
loop_
_entity_poly.entity_id
_entity_poly.type
_entity_poly.pdbx_seq_one_letter_code
_entity_poly.pdbx_strand_id
1 'polypeptide(L)'
;MMSSEEINDVSDMVSLISIPNVLENDLMLSVDENDALKAIYADVCSMFKQHNYNNVLFLLPKLFTLPSLPSIFHLIIGCTMIRVGRIEGGYRELCLAIRLSGKHDTRIKYLSILANMNSELNDKKSVHGCLAEIFDIIRMNSESQQEFEMDITSLVELERKLLNKLDLASEKRVCYAIYQLLHRYVTK
;
A
#
# COMPACT_ATOMS: atom_id res chain seq x y z
N MET A 1 -45.32 9.65 -9.63
CA MET A 1 -44.50 9.66 -8.40
C MET A 1 -43.75 8.35 -8.36
N MET A 2 -42.57 8.32 -8.98
CA MET A 2 -41.69 7.17 -8.98
C MET A 2 -40.66 7.38 -7.87
N SER A 3 -40.38 6.27 -7.19
CA SER A 3 -39.54 6.10 -6.03
C SER A 3 -38.12 6.61 -6.24
N SER A 4 -37.56 7.15 -5.17
CA SER A 4 -36.19 7.61 -4.95
C SER A 4 -35.15 6.49 -5.08
N GLU A 5 -35.05 5.90 -6.27
CA GLU A 5 -33.80 5.35 -6.79
C GLU A 5 -33.09 6.52 -7.46
N GLU A 6 -32.09 7.10 -6.79
CA GLU A 6 -30.95 7.78 -7.41
C GLU A 6 -30.10 8.39 -6.27
N ILE A 7 -28.78 8.22 -6.34
CA ILE A 7 -27.75 8.63 -5.36
C ILE A 7 -27.49 7.61 -4.23
N ASN A 8 -27.35 6.32 -4.55
CA ASN A 8 -26.80 5.33 -3.62
C ASN A 8 -25.40 4.80 -4.00
N ASP A 9 -24.64 5.48 -4.87
CA ASP A 9 -23.36 4.92 -5.38
C ASP A 9 -22.32 5.98 -5.85
N VAL A 10 -22.46 7.25 -5.48
CA VAL A 10 -21.68 8.35 -6.10
C VAL A 10 -20.40 8.74 -5.33
N SER A 11 -20.02 8.01 -4.27
CA SER A 11 -18.82 8.40 -3.49
C SER A 11 -18.09 7.23 -2.85
N ASP A 12 -17.98 6.13 -3.60
CA ASP A 12 -16.77 5.30 -3.55
C ASP A 12 -15.63 6.16 -4.14
N MET A 13 -15.25 7.21 -3.39
CA MET A 13 -14.31 8.29 -3.73
C MET A 13 -12.92 7.70 -4.01
N VAL A 14 -12.78 7.06 -5.18
CA VAL A 14 -11.79 7.15 -6.28
C VAL A 14 -10.30 7.32 -5.91
N SER A 15 -9.90 7.31 -4.65
CA SER A 15 -8.54 7.71 -4.28
C SER A 15 -8.07 7.04 -3.01
N LEU A 16 -6.82 6.57 -3.10
CA LEU A 16 -5.72 6.27 -2.18
C LEU A 16 -6.01 5.40 -0.94
N ILE A 17 -6.15 4.10 -1.22
CA ILE A 17 -5.82 2.96 -0.35
C ILE A 17 -6.93 2.47 0.57
N SER A 18 -7.48 1.31 0.22
CA SER A 18 -8.13 0.40 1.16
C SER A 18 -7.06 -0.25 2.06
N ILE A 19 -6.54 0.51 3.04
CA ILE A 19 -5.70 -0.02 4.14
C ILE A 19 -6.45 -0.95 5.14
N PRO A 20 -7.80 -1.09 5.18
CA PRO A 20 -8.44 -1.89 6.23
C PRO A 20 -7.87 -3.29 6.40
N ASN A 21 -7.54 -3.99 5.30
CA ASN A 21 -7.03 -5.37 5.35
C ASN A 21 -5.56 -5.49 5.82
N VAL A 22 -4.78 -4.40 5.77
CA VAL A 22 -3.38 -4.38 6.25
C VAL A 22 -3.33 -4.13 7.76
N LEU A 23 -4.27 -3.33 8.29
CA LEU A 23 -4.31 -2.95 9.70
C LEU A 23 -4.74 -4.09 10.64
N GLU A 24 -5.43 -5.11 10.12
CA GLU A 24 -5.98 -6.22 10.93
C GLU A 24 -4.96 -7.31 11.27
N ASN A 25 -3.83 -7.41 10.54
CA ASN A 25 -2.91 -8.55 10.65
C ASN A 25 -1.45 -8.21 11.02
N ASP A 26 -1.06 -6.93 11.07
CA ASP A 26 0.33 -6.50 11.31
C ASP A 26 0.68 -6.30 12.80
N LEU A 27 -0.18 -6.70 13.73
CA LEU A 27 0.05 -6.59 15.18
C LEU A 27 1.01 -7.70 15.66
N MET A 28 2.28 -7.59 15.28
CA MET A 28 3.40 -8.29 15.92
C MET A 28 4.25 -7.26 16.66
N LEU A 29 3.61 -6.47 17.53
CA LEU A 29 4.33 -5.84 18.64
C LEU A 29 4.71 -7.00 19.56
N SER A 30 6.02 -7.22 19.77
CA SER A 30 6.50 -8.24 20.69
C SER A 30 5.79 -8.10 22.04
N VAL A 31 5.52 -9.23 22.69
CA VAL A 31 4.63 -9.38 23.86
C VAL A 31 4.97 -8.41 25.01
N ASP A 32 6.18 -7.85 25.04
CA ASP A 32 6.69 -6.97 26.10
C ASP A 32 6.65 -5.45 25.78
N GLU A 33 6.06 -5.00 24.67
CA GLU A 33 5.98 -3.57 24.34
C GLU A 33 4.66 -2.89 24.80
N ASN A 34 4.82 -2.09 25.86
CA ASN A 34 4.07 -0.91 26.30
C ASN A 34 2.60 -0.81 25.84
N ASP A 35 1.66 -1.10 26.73
CA ASP A 35 0.20 -0.92 26.51
C ASP A 35 -0.15 0.49 25.98
N ALA A 36 0.65 1.52 26.32
CA ALA A 36 0.48 2.85 25.77
C ALA A 36 0.73 2.91 24.25
N LEU A 37 1.70 2.17 23.72
CA LEU A 37 1.97 2.10 22.28
C LEU A 37 0.85 1.37 21.53
N LYS A 38 0.32 0.28 22.12
CA LYS A 38 -0.84 -0.44 21.59
C LYS A 38 -2.10 0.45 21.55
N ALA A 39 -2.34 1.23 22.60
CA ALA A 39 -3.45 2.19 22.65
C ALA A 39 -3.28 3.29 21.58
N ILE A 40 -2.08 3.87 21.47
CA ILE A 40 -1.78 4.87 20.44
C ILE A 40 -1.95 4.28 19.03
N TYR A 41 -1.53 3.03 18.81
CA TYR A 41 -1.73 2.34 17.53
C TYR A 41 -3.22 2.19 17.20
N ALA A 42 -4.02 1.72 18.17
CA ALA A 42 -5.46 1.58 17.99
C ALA A 42 -6.13 2.91 17.66
N ASP A 43 -5.75 3.99 18.34
CA ASP A 43 -6.25 5.35 18.08
C ASP A 43 -5.88 5.81 16.66
N VAL A 44 -4.61 5.69 16.27
CA VAL A 44 -4.12 6.08 14.94
C VAL A 44 -4.82 5.29 13.83
N CYS A 45 -5.02 3.98 14.02
CA CYS A 45 -5.76 3.14 13.07
C CYS A 45 -7.22 3.55 12.98
N SER A 46 -7.87 3.80 14.11
CA SER A 46 -9.27 4.24 14.16
C SER A 46 -9.46 5.56 13.41
N MET A 47 -8.62 6.56 13.71
CA MET A 47 -8.64 7.86 13.03
C MET A 47 -8.39 7.72 11.54
N PHE A 48 -7.43 6.88 11.13
CA PHE A 48 -7.14 6.65 9.73
C PHE A 48 -8.31 5.99 8.99
N LYS A 49 -8.93 4.95 9.58
CA LYS A 49 -10.13 4.27 9.05
C LYS A 49 -11.32 5.23 8.92
N GLN A 50 -11.43 6.21 9.81
CA GLN A 50 -12.47 7.25 9.78
C GLN A 50 -12.12 8.45 8.87
N HIS A 51 -11.03 8.36 8.09
CA HIS A 51 -10.53 9.45 7.25
C HIS A 51 -10.22 10.75 8.01
N ASN A 52 -9.98 10.65 9.31
CA ASN A 52 -9.65 11.78 10.18
C ASN A 52 -8.14 12.07 10.14
N TYR A 53 -7.66 12.43 8.95
CA TYR A 53 -6.24 12.63 8.67
C TYR A 53 -5.63 13.76 9.49
N ASN A 54 -6.39 14.81 9.77
CA ASN A 54 -5.91 15.92 10.60
C ASN A 54 -5.60 15.46 12.03
N ASN A 55 -6.43 14.59 12.61
CA ASN A 55 -6.15 14.06 13.95
C ASN A 55 -4.95 13.12 13.97
N VAL A 56 -4.72 12.33 12.91
CA VAL A 56 -3.47 11.57 12.76
C VAL A 56 -2.25 12.51 12.75
N LEU A 57 -2.33 13.63 12.03
CA LEU A 57 -1.24 14.63 12.00
C LEU A 57 -1.03 15.32 13.35
N PHE A 58 -2.10 15.62 14.10
CA PHE A 58 -2.00 16.19 15.45
C PHE A 58 -1.30 15.26 16.45
N LEU A 59 -1.31 13.94 16.21
CA LEU A 59 -0.60 12.96 17.04
C LEU A 59 0.90 12.87 16.73
N LEU A 60 1.38 13.41 15.60
CA LEU A 60 2.79 13.31 15.20
C LEU A 60 3.78 13.76 16.27
N PRO A 61 3.60 14.90 16.96
CA PRO A 61 4.54 15.33 18.01
C PRO A 61 4.68 14.29 19.14
N LYS A 62 3.58 13.61 19.49
CA LYS A 62 3.57 12.55 20.51
C LYS A 62 4.18 11.26 19.99
N LEU A 63 4.01 10.94 18.70
CA LEU A 63 4.62 9.76 18.09
C LEU A 63 6.15 9.91 18.04
N PHE A 64 6.66 11.09 17.66
CA PHE A 64 8.10 11.34 17.55
C PHE A 64 8.86 11.39 18.87
N THR A 65 8.20 11.29 20.03
CA THR A 65 8.88 11.10 21.32
C THR A 65 9.25 9.64 21.57
N LEU A 66 8.70 8.71 20.78
CA LEU A 66 9.04 7.29 20.87
C LEU A 66 10.45 7.05 20.29
N PRO A 67 11.28 6.21 20.93
CA PRO A 67 12.64 5.95 20.48
C PRO A 67 12.71 5.28 19.10
N SER A 68 11.69 4.48 18.75
CA SER A 68 11.52 3.89 17.42
C SER A 68 10.05 3.70 17.10
N LEU A 69 9.63 4.12 15.91
CA LEU A 69 8.29 3.86 15.41
C LEU A 69 8.24 2.54 14.65
N PRO A 70 7.26 1.67 14.94
CA PRO A 70 6.97 0.51 14.10
C PRO A 70 6.66 0.94 12.66
N SER A 71 7.01 0.08 11.70
CA SER A 71 6.84 0.31 10.25
C SER A 71 5.40 0.70 9.85
N ILE A 72 4.40 0.14 10.52
CA ILE A 72 2.99 0.44 10.27
C ILE A 72 2.62 1.89 10.61
N PHE A 73 3.26 2.52 11.60
CA PHE A 73 3.03 3.94 11.87
C PHE A 73 3.56 4.79 10.72
N HIS A 74 4.75 4.48 10.22
CA HIS A 74 5.31 5.14 9.03
C HIS A 74 4.39 4.98 7.82
N LEU A 75 3.77 3.80 7.64
CA LEU A 75 2.79 3.57 6.58
C LEU A 75 1.60 4.53 6.73
N ILE A 76 0.93 4.52 7.90
CA ILE A 76 -0.25 5.34 8.17
C ILE A 76 0.06 6.83 8.02
N ILE A 77 1.18 7.29 8.57
CA ILE A 77 1.64 8.68 8.46
C ILE A 77 1.90 9.04 7.01
N GLY A 78 2.61 8.19 6.26
CA GLY A 78 2.92 8.44 4.84
C GLY A 78 1.65 8.58 3.99
N CYS A 79 0.71 7.66 4.18
CA CYS A 79 -0.60 7.72 3.54
C CYS A 79 -1.35 9.01 3.90
N THR A 80 -1.41 9.34 5.19
CA THR A 80 -2.05 10.56 5.72
C THR A 80 -1.45 11.82 5.11
N MET A 81 -0.12 11.91 5.02
CA MET A 81 0.57 13.06 4.45
C MET A 81 0.22 13.26 2.97
N ILE A 82 0.21 12.19 2.17
CA ILE A 82 -0.18 12.29 0.76
C ILE A 82 -1.64 12.75 0.64
N ARG A 83 -2.54 12.23 1.48
CA ARG A 83 -3.96 12.63 1.49
C ARG A 83 -4.18 14.11 1.76
N VAL A 84 -3.33 14.73 2.58
CA VAL A 84 -3.41 16.17 2.86
C VAL A 84 -2.53 17.02 1.92
N GLY A 85 -2.05 16.45 0.81
CA GLY A 85 -1.26 17.15 -0.21
C GLY A 85 0.23 17.30 0.12
N ARG A 86 0.74 16.68 1.19
CA ARG A 86 2.17 16.68 1.57
C ARG A 86 2.88 15.49 0.93
N ILE A 87 3.00 15.55 -0.40
CA ILE A 87 3.40 14.40 -1.23
C ILE A 87 4.82 13.91 -0.90
N GLU A 88 5.83 14.80 -0.89
CA GLU A 88 7.23 14.41 -0.66
C GLU A 88 7.46 13.79 0.73
N GLY A 89 6.90 14.44 1.77
CA GLY A 89 6.96 13.93 3.12
C GLY A 89 6.28 12.57 3.26
N GLY A 90 5.14 12.39 2.61
CA GLY A 90 4.42 11.13 2.64
C GLY A 90 5.18 9.99 1.97
N TYR A 91 5.79 10.22 0.80
CA TYR A 91 6.65 9.22 0.16
C TYR A 91 7.85 8.84 1.02
N ARG A 92 8.47 9.82 1.71
CA ARG A 92 9.58 9.54 2.63
C ARG A 92 9.16 8.53 3.70
N GLU A 93 8.01 8.73 4.31
CA GLU A 93 7.50 7.86 5.36
C GLU A 93 7.08 6.49 4.81
N LEU A 94 6.52 6.41 3.60
CA LEU A 94 6.24 5.11 2.95
C LEU A 94 7.51 4.31 2.66
N CYS A 95 8.57 4.96 2.19
CA CYS A 95 9.87 4.30 2.00
C CYS A 95 10.43 3.78 3.33
N LEU A 96 10.27 4.53 4.42
CA LEU A 96 10.63 4.05 5.77
C LEU A 96 9.80 2.84 6.18
N ALA A 97 8.49 2.86 5.96
CA ALA A 97 7.61 1.73 6.25
C ALA A 97 8.05 0.45 5.53
N ILE A 98 8.31 0.53 4.22
CA ILE A 98 8.77 -0.60 3.38
C ILE A 98 10.12 -1.12 3.87
N ARG A 99 11.06 -0.22 4.20
CA ARG A 99 12.39 -0.58 4.69
C ARG A 99 12.33 -1.28 6.06
N LEU A 100 11.44 -0.82 6.94
CA LEU A 100 11.31 -1.29 8.32
C LEU A 100 10.34 -2.47 8.48
N SER A 101 9.66 -2.92 7.43
CA SER A 101 8.61 -3.95 7.51
C SER A 101 9.08 -5.30 8.08
N GLY A 102 10.38 -5.60 7.99
CA GLY A 102 11.02 -6.82 8.50
C GLY A 102 10.67 -8.10 7.73
N LYS A 103 9.38 -8.36 7.49
CA LYS A 103 8.84 -9.54 6.80
C LYS A 103 8.58 -9.24 5.32
N HIS A 104 8.80 -10.24 4.47
CA HIS A 104 8.60 -10.16 3.02
C HIS A 104 7.13 -9.92 2.66
N ASP A 105 6.19 -10.64 3.28
CA ASP A 105 4.75 -10.45 3.06
C ASP A 105 4.30 -9.02 3.38
N THR A 106 4.73 -8.50 4.53
CA THR A 106 4.42 -7.11 4.94
C THR A 106 5.05 -6.11 3.96
N ARG A 107 6.27 -6.38 3.47
CA ARG A 107 6.92 -5.54 2.46
C ARG A 107 6.13 -5.53 1.15
N ILE A 108 5.68 -6.69 0.66
CA ILE A 108 4.85 -6.81 -0.55
C ILE A 108 3.56 -6.02 -0.38
N LYS A 109 2.90 -6.10 0.78
CA LYS A 109 1.70 -5.30 1.08
C LYS A 109 1.98 -3.81 0.99
N TYR A 110 3.07 -3.33 1.59
CA TYR A 110 3.40 -1.89 1.59
C TYR A 110 3.83 -1.39 0.20
N LEU A 111 4.55 -2.20 -0.57
CA LEU A 111 4.87 -1.92 -1.98
C LEU A 111 3.61 -1.89 -2.85
N SER A 112 2.64 -2.77 -2.59
CA SER A 112 1.35 -2.78 -3.31
C SER A 112 0.55 -1.50 -3.03
N ILE A 113 0.59 -1.01 -1.79
CA ILE A 113 0.02 0.28 -1.41
C ILE A 113 0.70 1.41 -2.18
N LEU A 114 2.03 1.45 -2.18
CA LEU A 114 2.81 2.47 -2.90
C LEU A 114 2.54 2.44 -4.41
N ALA A 115 2.46 1.26 -5.01
CA ALA A 115 2.12 1.06 -6.42
C ALA A 115 0.72 1.62 -6.73
N ASN A 116 -0.25 1.35 -5.86
CA ASN A 116 -1.60 1.90 -6.00
C ASN A 116 -1.60 3.43 -5.94
N MET A 117 -0.83 4.03 -5.02
CA MET A 117 -0.71 5.49 -4.96
C MET A 117 -0.09 6.10 -6.22
N ASN A 118 1.00 5.51 -6.71
CA ASN A 118 1.64 5.95 -7.93
C ASN A 118 0.70 5.83 -9.14
N SER A 119 -0.17 4.81 -9.16
CA SER A 119 -1.15 4.64 -10.24
C SER A 119 -2.16 5.79 -10.29
N GLU A 120 -2.56 6.31 -9.14
CA GLU A 120 -3.53 7.41 -9.04
C GLU A 120 -2.90 8.78 -9.34
N LEU A 121 -1.58 8.91 -9.17
CA LEU A 121 -0.80 10.05 -9.66
C LEU A 121 -0.38 9.91 -11.14
N ASN A 122 -0.84 8.86 -11.83
CA ASN A 122 -0.47 8.54 -13.21
C ASN A 122 1.05 8.35 -13.43
N ASP A 123 1.79 7.96 -12.38
CA ASP A 123 3.22 7.67 -12.46
C ASP A 123 3.45 6.19 -12.81
N LYS A 124 3.30 5.90 -14.11
CA LYS A 124 3.50 4.55 -14.66
C LYS A 124 4.89 3.99 -14.39
N LYS A 125 5.94 4.83 -14.35
CA LYS A 125 7.31 4.38 -14.12
C LYS A 125 7.46 3.86 -12.69
N SER A 126 6.94 4.60 -11.72
CA SER A 126 7.01 4.21 -10.31
C SER A 126 6.11 3.01 -9.98
N VAL A 127 4.96 2.87 -10.67
CA VAL A 127 4.13 1.65 -10.58
C VAL A 127 4.94 0.41 -11.01
N HIS A 128 5.57 0.44 -12.18
CA HIS A 128 6.38 -0.69 -12.64
C HIS A 128 7.58 -0.97 -11.74
N GLY A 129 8.19 0.09 -11.16
CA GLY A 129 9.26 -0.08 -10.17
C GLY A 129 8.82 -0.89 -8.96
N CYS A 130 7.63 -0.58 -8.41
CA CYS A 130 7.08 -1.33 -7.28
C CYS A 130 6.76 -2.79 -7.64
N LEU A 131 6.17 -3.03 -8.82
CA LEU A 131 5.86 -4.39 -9.29
C LEU A 131 7.12 -5.23 -9.51
N ALA A 132 8.19 -4.62 -10.03
CA ALA A 132 9.48 -5.29 -10.19
C ALA A 132 10.09 -5.67 -8.84
N GLU A 133 10.02 -4.78 -7.84
CA GLU A 133 10.51 -5.07 -6.49
C GLU A 133 9.70 -6.18 -5.81
N ILE A 134 8.37 -6.18 -5.97
CA ILE A 134 7.50 -7.27 -5.47
C ILE A 134 7.88 -8.60 -6.13
N PHE A 135 8.08 -8.61 -7.45
CA PHE A 135 8.51 -9.81 -8.17
C PHE A 135 9.85 -10.35 -7.66
N ASP A 136 10.82 -9.47 -7.43
CA ASP A 136 12.12 -9.86 -6.86
C ASP A 136 11.98 -10.44 -5.45
N ILE A 137 11.10 -9.88 -4.61
CA ILE A 137 10.83 -10.43 -3.27
C ILE A 137 10.23 -11.84 -3.39
N ILE A 138 9.19 -12.03 -4.21
CA ILE A 138 8.56 -13.35 -4.41
C ILE A 138 9.63 -14.36 -4.86
N ARG A 139 10.39 -14.02 -5.90
CA ARG A 139 11.44 -14.87 -6.45
C ARG A 139 12.51 -15.28 -5.43
N MET A 140 12.88 -14.37 -4.53
CA MET A 140 13.92 -14.64 -3.52
C MET A 140 13.43 -15.44 -2.32
N ASN A 141 12.11 -15.55 -2.11
CA ASN A 141 11.54 -16.09 -0.87
C ASN A 141 10.59 -17.28 -1.06
N SER A 142 10.16 -17.60 -2.27
CA SER A 142 9.33 -18.79 -2.51
C SER A 142 10.11 -20.07 -2.20
N GLU A 143 9.56 -20.90 -1.32
CA GLU A 143 10.16 -22.18 -0.90
C GLU A 143 9.74 -23.33 -1.83
N SER A 144 8.66 -23.15 -2.60
CA SER A 144 8.15 -24.14 -3.54
C SER A 144 7.68 -23.53 -4.86
N GLN A 145 7.67 -24.35 -5.90
CA GLN A 145 7.14 -23.97 -7.22
C GLN A 145 5.65 -23.59 -7.13
N GLN A 146 4.88 -24.29 -6.29
CA GLN A 146 3.45 -24.03 -6.13
C GLN A 146 3.20 -22.66 -5.47
N GLU A 147 3.96 -22.33 -4.42
CA GLU A 147 3.89 -21.02 -3.76
C GLU A 147 4.26 -19.90 -4.74
N PHE A 148 5.37 -20.06 -5.48
CA PHE A 148 5.79 -19.11 -6.50
C PHE A 148 4.70 -18.86 -7.54
N GLU A 149 4.04 -19.91 -8.05
CA GLU A 149 2.96 -19.78 -9.03
C GLU A 149 1.73 -19.05 -8.46
N MET A 150 1.37 -19.29 -7.20
CA MET A 150 0.28 -18.59 -6.52
C MET A 150 0.59 -17.10 -6.34
N ASP A 151 1.80 -16.76 -5.91
CA ASP A 151 2.23 -15.38 -5.70
C ASP A 151 2.33 -14.61 -7.02
N ILE A 152 2.86 -15.24 -8.06
CA ILE A 152 2.91 -14.65 -9.41
C ILE A 152 1.50 -14.41 -9.96
N THR A 153 0.58 -15.33 -9.76
CA THR A 153 -0.83 -15.14 -10.17
C THR A 153 -1.41 -13.91 -9.48
N SER A 154 -1.19 -13.78 -8.17
CA SER A 154 -1.62 -12.63 -7.38
C SER A 154 -0.99 -11.31 -7.86
N LEU A 155 0.30 -11.34 -8.21
CA LEU A 155 1.02 -10.18 -8.74
C LEU A 155 0.50 -9.74 -10.13
N VAL A 156 0.19 -10.69 -11.01
CA VAL A 156 -0.41 -10.40 -12.33
C VAL A 156 -1.79 -9.79 -12.19
N GLU A 157 -2.59 -10.25 -11.22
CA GLU A 157 -3.88 -9.63 -10.91
C GLU A 157 -3.73 -8.20 -10.39
N LEU A 158 -2.74 -7.95 -9.53
CA LEU A 158 -2.41 -6.61 -9.05
C LEU A 158 -1.98 -5.70 -10.20
N GLU A 159 -1.06 -6.14 -11.07
CA GLU A 159 -0.63 -5.39 -12.26
C GLU A 159 -1.84 -5.00 -13.11
N ARG A 160 -2.73 -5.96 -13.42
CA ARG A 160 -3.93 -5.70 -14.22
C ARG A 160 -4.82 -4.62 -13.61
N LYS A 161 -5.04 -4.68 -12.28
CA LYS A 161 -5.83 -3.66 -11.55
C LYS A 161 -5.18 -2.28 -11.66
N LEU A 162 -3.87 -2.19 -11.47
CA LEU A 162 -3.12 -0.93 -11.52
C LEU A 162 -3.05 -0.34 -12.94
N LEU A 163 -2.83 -1.17 -13.95
CA LEU A 163 -2.81 -0.76 -15.35
C LEU A 163 -4.19 -0.27 -15.82
N ASN A 164 -5.27 -0.93 -15.41
CA ASN A 164 -6.63 -0.45 -15.70
C ASN A 164 -6.86 0.96 -15.11
N LYS A 165 -6.35 1.24 -13.90
CA LYS A 165 -6.41 2.59 -13.32
C LYS A 165 -5.59 3.61 -14.13
N LEU A 166 -4.39 3.24 -14.56
CA LEU A 166 -3.53 4.08 -15.39
C LEU A 166 -4.12 4.35 -16.79
N ASP A 167 -4.78 3.36 -17.39
CA ASP A 167 -5.45 3.46 -18.70
C ASP A 167 -6.78 4.25 -18.61
N LEU A 168 -7.40 4.35 -17.43
CA LEU A 168 -8.48 5.31 -17.19
C LEU A 168 -7.94 6.75 -17.05
N ALA A 169 -6.72 6.90 -16.55
CA ALA A 169 -6.03 8.19 -16.40
C ALA A 169 -5.30 8.65 -17.68
N SER A 170 -5.11 7.77 -18.68
CA SER A 170 -4.44 8.07 -19.94
C SER A 170 -5.12 7.36 -21.12
N GLU A 171 -5.44 8.09 -22.20
CA GLU A 171 -6.00 7.49 -23.42
C GLU A 171 -5.15 6.30 -23.92
N LYS A 172 -5.68 5.08 -23.69
CA LYS A 172 -5.33 3.76 -24.26
C LYS A 172 -3.88 3.56 -24.72
N ARG A 173 -3.06 2.84 -23.93
CA ARG A 173 -2.11 1.82 -24.44
C ARG A 173 -1.85 0.71 -23.41
N VAL A 174 -2.49 -0.44 -23.64
CA VAL A 174 -2.23 -1.72 -22.95
C VAL A 174 -0.75 -2.11 -23.10
N CYS A 175 -0.08 -2.45 -22.00
CA CYS A 175 1.31 -2.90 -22.01
C CYS A 175 1.51 -4.10 -21.07
N TYR A 176 2.06 -5.19 -21.60
CA TYR A 176 2.29 -6.48 -20.93
C TYR A 176 3.69 -6.54 -20.28
N ALA A 177 3.95 -5.72 -19.25
CA ALA A 177 5.31 -5.58 -18.69
C ALA A 177 5.79 -6.82 -17.93
N ILE A 178 4.93 -7.44 -17.09
CA ILE A 178 5.32 -8.66 -16.35
C ILE A 178 5.51 -9.87 -17.27
N TYR A 179 4.67 -10.05 -18.30
CA TYR A 179 4.86 -11.12 -19.29
C TYR A 179 6.16 -10.98 -20.08
N GLN A 180 6.57 -9.76 -20.41
CA GLN A 180 7.86 -9.52 -21.07
C GLN A 180 9.06 -9.79 -20.16
N LEU A 181 8.93 -9.51 -18.86
CA LEU A 181 9.92 -9.89 -17.86
C LEU A 181 10.01 -11.42 -17.76
N LEU A 182 8.89 -12.12 -17.56
CA LEU A 182 8.84 -13.58 -17.50
C LEU A 182 9.42 -14.24 -18.77
N HIS A 183 9.08 -13.76 -19.97
CA HIS A 183 9.60 -14.32 -21.23
C HIS A 183 11.13 -14.19 -21.36
N ARG A 184 11.73 -13.10 -20.85
CA ARG A 184 13.20 -12.92 -20.84
C ARG A 184 13.91 -13.88 -19.87
N TYR A 185 13.19 -14.40 -18.87
CA TYR A 185 13.76 -15.32 -17.88
C TYR A 185 13.56 -16.79 -18.25
N VAL A 186 12.48 -17.17 -18.94
CA VAL A 186 12.24 -18.56 -19.40
C VAL A 186 13.12 -18.94 -20.61
N THR A 187 13.73 -17.96 -21.29
CA THR A 187 14.58 -18.17 -22.48
C THR A 187 16.09 -18.08 -22.20
N LYS A 188 16.50 -18.14 -20.93
CA LYS A 188 17.90 -18.32 -20.53
C LYS A 188 18.06 -19.64 -19.78
#